data_AF-A0A4Q3AZ57-F1
#
_entry.id   AF-A0A4Q3AZ57-F1
#
_cell.length_a   1.000
_cell.length_b   1.000
_cell.length_c   1.000
_cell.angle_alpha   90.00
_cell.angle_beta   90.00
_cell.angle_gamma   90.00
#
_symmetry.space_group_name_H-M   'P 1'
#
loop_
_entity.id
_entity.type
_entity.pdbx_description
1 polymer ?
#
loop_
_entity_poly.entity_id
_entity_poly.type
_entity_poly.pdbx_seq_one_letter_code
_entity_poly.pdbx_strand_id
1 'polypeptide(L)'
;MIGAILTMQGRLLKNPALISEVKFILILNVLTFTSFLLVAQKGQTNRDIPTTKPDTLFVIKKYCDCKNGGYQLVIAESKKNKTQKECDDYSYELLFSATYEQKLAVLKQLLSYSKDTSLCCAKVTSYHTRSNKFSNDVATKRYTLQVSALFNINLICFAQYSSYHYAPFPVLVDTSTNTEINFDQTRIEEVFNVYSVWLSAAEKSAFKSFTFPLNNSRFQWKFGDYSKEIIFTSLPYIWGWTSSRIGKPAK
;
A
#
# COMPACT_ATOMS: atom_id res chain seq x y z
N MET A 1 -27.64 -1.27 16.17
CA MET A 1 -27.56 -0.14 17.12
C MET A 1 -28.45 1.04 16.72
N ILE A 2 -28.75 1.26 15.43
CA ILE A 2 -29.67 2.32 14.96
C ILE A 2 -31.16 2.01 15.26
N GLY A 3 -31.56 0.73 15.24
CA GLY A 3 -32.95 0.33 15.48
C GLY A 3 -33.49 0.58 16.90
N ALA A 4 -32.61 0.68 17.91
CA ALA A 4 -33.03 0.94 19.30
C ALA A 4 -33.33 2.43 19.59
N ILE A 5 -32.89 3.34 18.71
CA ILE A 5 -33.05 4.79 18.90
C ILE A 5 -34.46 5.24 18.48
N LEU A 6 -35.09 4.55 17.51
CA LEU A 6 -36.41 4.93 17.01
C LEU A 6 -37.55 4.56 17.98
N THR A 7 -37.37 3.56 18.84
CA THR A 7 -38.43 3.13 19.78
C THR A 7 -38.56 4.06 21.01
N MET A 8 -37.56 4.87 21.33
CA MET A 8 -37.64 5.85 22.43
C MET A 8 -38.39 7.14 22.05
N GLN A 9 -38.51 7.48 20.77
CA GLN A 9 -39.14 8.74 20.35
C GLN A 9 -40.67 8.76 20.54
N GLY A 10 -41.33 7.59 20.53
CA GLY A 10 -42.79 7.51 20.66
C GLY A 10 -43.35 7.79 22.07
N ARG A 11 -42.53 7.67 23.13
CA ARG A 11 -42.98 7.86 24.52
C ARG A 11 -42.72 9.25 25.10
N LEU A 12 -41.93 10.09 24.43
CA LEU A 12 -41.51 11.40 24.96
C LEU A 12 -42.45 12.57 24.60
N LEU A 13 -43.47 12.34 23.77
CA LEU A 13 -44.36 13.41 23.27
C LEU A 13 -45.57 13.73 24.17
N LYS A 14 -45.69 13.12 25.36
CA LYS A 14 -46.86 13.33 26.24
C LYS A 14 -46.58 14.08 27.54
N ASN A 15 -45.35 14.51 27.79
CA ASN A 15 -45.00 15.22 29.01
C ASN A 15 -44.15 16.47 28.70
N PRO A 16 -44.71 17.68 28.79
CA PRO A 16 -44.00 18.92 28.46
C PRO A 16 -42.79 19.18 29.36
N ALA A 17 -42.74 18.61 30.57
CA ALA A 17 -41.57 18.73 31.46
C ALA A 17 -40.34 17.96 30.94
N LEU A 18 -40.54 16.83 30.27
CA LEU A 18 -39.46 15.99 29.71
C LEU A 18 -38.83 16.59 28.44
N ILE A 19 -39.53 17.47 27.73
CA ILE A 19 -39.03 18.13 26.51
C ILE A 19 -37.92 19.14 26.85
N SER A 20 -37.95 19.73 28.05
CA SER A 20 -36.93 20.67 28.52
C SER A 20 -35.59 19.97 28.80
N GLU A 21 -35.62 18.84 29.51
CA GLU A 21 -34.42 18.09 29.87
C GLU A 21 -33.74 17.44 28.65
N VAL A 22 -34.51 16.91 27.70
CA VAL A 22 -33.95 16.28 26.48
C VAL A 22 -33.28 17.32 25.57
N LYS A 23 -33.81 18.55 25.48
CA LYS A 23 -33.15 19.64 24.74
C LYS A 23 -31.82 20.03 25.38
N PHE A 24 -31.74 20.01 26.72
CA PHE A 24 -30.50 20.34 27.43
C PHE A 24 -29.40 19.28 27.20
N ILE A 25 -29.75 17.99 27.21
CA ILE A 25 -28.82 16.89 26.94
C ILE A 25 -28.30 16.90 25.49
N LEU A 26 -29.16 17.24 24.52
CA LEU A 26 -28.75 17.37 23.11
C LEU A 26 -27.78 18.54 22.89
N ILE A 27 -28.01 19.69 23.55
CA ILE A 27 -27.12 20.85 23.45
C ILE A 27 -25.76 20.58 24.11
N LEU A 28 -25.74 19.88 25.26
CA LEU A 28 -24.50 19.52 25.94
C LEU A 28 -23.63 18.55 25.11
N ASN A 29 -24.24 17.59 24.41
CA ASN A 29 -23.52 16.65 23.55
C ASN A 29 -23.00 17.30 22.25
N VAL A 30 -23.68 18.33 21.72
CA VAL A 30 -23.18 19.08 20.56
C VAL A 30 -21.97 19.95 20.94
N LEU A 31 -21.94 20.52 22.14
CA LEU A 31 -20.84 21.37 22.62
C LEU A 31 -19.57 20.59 23.00
N THR A 32 -19.70 19.35 23.49
CA THR A 32 -18.53 18.50 23.77
C THR A 32 -17.92 17.91 22.50
N PHE A 33 -18.73 17.65 21.47
CA PHE A 33 -18.22 17.13 20.18
C PHE A 33 -17.45 18.18 19.36
N THR A 34 -17.88 19.45 19.40
CA THR A 34 -17.14 20.54 18.74
C THR A 34 -15.80 20.84 19.41
N SER A 35 -15.72 20.68 20.73
CA SER A 35 -14.48 20.86 21.49
C SER A 35 -13.44 19.77 21.16
N PHE A 36 -13.86 18.54 20.91
CA PHE A 36 -12.97 17.45 20.49
C PHE A 36 -12.43 17.63 19.05
N LEU A 37 -13.22 18.22 18.15
CA LEU A 37 -12.76 18.52 16.78
C LEU A 37 -11.70 19.63 16.74
N LEU A 38 -11.77 20.60 17.65
CA LEU A 38 -10.82 21.71 17.70
C LEU A 38 -9.45 21.33 18.29
N VAL A 39 -9.39 20.34 19.19
CA VAL A 39 -8.13 19.87 19.77
C VAL A 39 -7.35 18.96 18.82
N ALA A 40 -8.03 18.27 17.89
CA ALA A 40 -7.37 17.37 16.94
C ALA A 40 -6.56 18.07 15.83
N GLN A 41 -6.73 19.38 15.61
CA GLN A 41 -6.06 20.11 14.53
C GLN A 41 -4.72 20.77 14.91
N LYS A 42 -4.38 20.87 16.21
CA LYS A 42 -3.22 21.66 16.66
C LYS A 42 -1.84 20.96 16.58
N GLY A 43 -1.77 19.75 16.02
CA GLY A 43 -0.54 18.95 15.98
C GLY A 43 0.01 18.61 14.59
N GLN A 44 -0.65 19.02 13.50
CA GLN A 44 -0.13 18.75 12.16
C GLN A 44 0.85 19.83 11.73
N THR A 45 2.13 19.56 11.93
CA THR A 45 3.19 20.26 11.20
C THR A 45 2.89 20.11 9.71
N ASN A 46 2.62 21.22 9.00
CA ASN A 46 2.59 21.26 7.55
C ASN A 46 3.90 20.66 7.03
N ARG A 47 3.89 19.39 6.64
CA ARG A 47 4.96 18.83 5.82
C ARG A 47 4.68 19.34 4.43
N ASP A 48 5.48 20.33 4.00
CA ASP A 48 5.43 20.84 2.64
C ASP A 48 5.50 19.65 1.68
N ILE A 49 4.39 19.39 0.98
CA ILE A 49 4.38 18.42 -0.10
C ILE A 49 5.40 18.94 -1.10
N PRO A 50 6.43 18.16 -1.49
CA PRO A 50 7.43 18.60 -2.44
C PRO A 50 6.72 19.07 -3.72
N THR A 51 6.76 20.38 -3.98
CA THR A 51 6.08 20.99 -5.13
C THR A 51 6.85 20.77 -6.43
N THR A 52 8.13 20.37 -6.32
CA THR A 52 9.00 20.11 -7.48
C THR A 52 8.84 18.67 -7.96
N LYS A 53 8.38 18.50 -9.21
CA LYS A 53 8.39 17.22 -9.91
C LYS A 53 9.83 16.68 -9.98
N PRO A 54 10.05 15.36 -9.83
CA PRO A 54 11.38 14.78 -9.98
C PRO A 54 11.82 14.89 -11.44
N ASP A 55 13.14 14.93 -11.66
CA ASP A 55 13.74 15.03 -13.00
C ASP A 55 13.65 13.71 -13.79
N THR A 56 14.41 12.70 -13.38
CA THR A 56 14.36 11.35 -13.94
C THR A 56 14.41 10.35 -12.80
N LEU A 57 13.56 9.32 -12.86
CA LEU A 57 13.51 8.25 -11.88
C LEU A 57 14.08 6.95 -12.45
N PHE A 58 14.82 6.22 -11.62
CA PHE A 58 15.41 4.94 -11.96
C PHE A 58 15.54 4.03 -10.73
N VAL A 59 15.69 2.73 -10.98
CA VAL A 59 15.80 1.69 -9.96
C VAL A 59 17.26 1.29 -9.79
N ILE A 60 17.78 1.48 -8.59
CA ILE A 60 19.14 1.10 -8.21
C ILE A 60 19.09 -0.13 -7.30
N LYS A 61 19.91 -1.13 -7.61
CA LYS A 61 20.25 -2.19 -6.67
C LYS A 61 21.33 -1.69 -5.71
N LYS A 62 21.01 -1.60 -4.42
CA LYS A 62 21.94 -1.13 -3.37
C LYS A 62 22.16 -2.24 -2.36
N TYR A 63 23.42 -2.51 -2.00
CA TYR A 63 23.73 -3.41 -0.88
C TYR A 63 23.33 -2.74 0.44
N CYS A 64 22.71 -3.50 1.34
CA CYS A 64 22.32 -3.01 2.65
C CYS A 64 23.03 -3.80 3.75
N ASP A 65 23.76 -3.07 4.60
CA ASP A 65 24.48 -3.63 5.74
C ASP A 65 23.61 -3.82 7.00
N CYS A 66 22.32 -3.57 6.89
CA CYS A 66 21.39 -3.75 8.00
C CYS A 66 21.10 -5.23 8.28
N LYS A 67 21.44 -5.67 9.49
CA LYS A 67 20.97 -6.84 10.28
C LYS A 67 20.99 -8.25 9.65
N ASN A 68 20.97 -8.37 8.33
CA ASN A 68 20.60 -9.59 7.59
C ASN A 68 21.41 -9.77 6.30
N GLY A 69 22.19 -8.77 5.90
CA GLY A 69 22.87 -8.67 4.61
C GLY A 69 21.92 -8.73 3.41
N GLY A 70 22.43 -8.40 2.22
CA GLY A 70 21.70 -8.52 0.95
C GLY A 70 21.51 -7.17 0.27
N TYR A 71 20.47 -7.08 -0.56
CA TYR A 71 20.25 -5.93 -1.44
C TYR A 71 18.85 -5.35 -1.30
N GLN A 72 18.66 -4.12 -1.75
CA GLN A 72 17.36 -3.47 -1.88
C GLN A 72 17.27 -2.79 -3.24
N LEU A 73 16.07 -2.78 -3.80
CA LEU A 73 15.73 -1.95 -4.94
C LEU A 73 15.29 -0.57 -4.44
N VAL A 74 16.03 0.46 -4.83
CA VAL A 74 15.81 1.85 -4.43
C VAL A 74 15.38 2.64 -5.66
N ILE A 75 14.27 3.35 -5.55
CA ILE A 75 13.85 4.30 -6.59
C ILE A 75 14.51 5.65 -6.28
N ALA A 76 15.40 6.08 -7.16
CA ALA A 76 16.21 7.28 -6.99
C ALA A 76 15.92 8.33 -8.07
N GLU A 77 16.28 9.58 -7.78
CA GLU A 77 16.20 10.71 -8.72
C GLU A 77 17.60 11.10 -9.20
N SER A 78 17.78 11.34 -10.50
CA SER A 78 19.07 11.64 -11.16
C SER A 78 19.83 12.79 -10.51
N LYS A 79 19.12 13.87 -10.17
CA LYS A 79 19.70 15.12 -9.66
C LYS A 79 19.88 15.16 -8.14
N LYS A 80 19.32 14.19 -7.41
CA LYS A 80 19.38 14.16 -5.94
C LYS A 80 20.09 12.92 -5.47
N ASN A 81 21.39 13.06 -5.23
CA ASN A 81 22.17 12.03 -4.55
C ASN A 81 21.94 12.13 -3.03
N LYS A 82 20.70 11.87 -2.58
CA LYS A 82 20.45 11.79 -1.15
C LYS A 82 20.98 10.46 -0.63
N THR A 83 21.84 10.52 0.37
CA THR A 83 22.16 9.37 1.23
C THR A 83 20.87 8.88 1.88
N GLN A 84 20.24 7.85 1.31
CA GLN A 84 19.08 7.19 1.90
C GLN A 84 19.50 6.60 3.25
N LYS A 85 18.81 7.02 4.31
CA LYS A 85 19.36 7.01 5.67
C LYS A 85 19.21 5.67 6.39
N GLU A 86 18.27 4.80 6.00
CA GLU A 86 18.04 3.52 6.68
C GLU A 86 17.52 2.45 5.72
N CYS A 87 17.78 1.20 6.08
CA CYS A 87 17.12 0.05 5.48
C CYS A 87 15.63 -0.01 5.86
N ASP A 88 14.85 -0.71 5.04
CA ASP A 88 13.42 -0.97 5.26
C ASP A 88 12.48 0.23 5.07
N ASP A 89 12.98 1.41 4.66
CA ASP A 89 12.13 2.52 4.27
C ASP A 89 11.98 2.57 2.74
N TYR A 90 10.89 1.98 2.25
CA TYR A 90 10.44 2.22 0.89
C TYR A 90 9.84 3.63 0.80
N SER A 91 10.70 4.64 0.66
CA SER A 91 10.22 6.00 0.39
C SER A 91 9.73 6.09 -1.05
N TYR A 92 8.41 6.20 -1.21
CA TYR A 92 7.76 6.48 -2.49
C TYR A 92 7.39 7.94 -2.67
N GLU A 93 7.97 8.84 -1.85
CA GLU A 93 7.70 10.27 -1.93
C GLU A 93 7.92 10.83 -3.34
N LEU A 94 9.01 10.39 -3.99
CA LEU A 94 9.34 10.77 -5.37
C LEU A 94 8.25 10.35 -6.37
N LEU A 95 7.59 9.22 -6.15
CA LEU A 95 6.56 8.71 -7.05
C LEU A 95 5.24 9.46 -6.94
N PHE A 96 4.96 10.13 -5.82
CA PHE A 96 3.72 10.89 -5.67
C PHE A 96 3.64 12.04 -6.68
N SER A 97 4.77 12.71 -6.93
CA SER A 97 4.90 13.81 -7.88
C SER A 97 5.40 13.39 -9.28
N ALA A 98 5.70 12.10 -9.47
CA ALA A 98 6.23 11.59 -10.73
C ALA A 98 5.17 11.61 -11.85
N THR A 99 5.60 11.91 -13.07
CA THR A 99 4.76 11.82 -14.26
C THR A 99 4.41 10.37 -14.58
N TYR A 100 3.44 10.21 -15.47
CA TYR A 100 3.05 8.91 -16.01
C TYR A 100 4.25 8.16 -16.61
N GLU A 101 5.02 8.86 -17.46
CA GLU A 101 6.15 8.32 -18.21
C GLU A 101 7.26 7.86 -17.25
N GLN A 102 7.51 8.64 -16.19
CA GLN A 102 8.49 8.30 -15.16
C GLN A 102 8.07 7.04 -14.39
N LYS A 103 6.80 6.95 -13.96
CA LYS A 103 6.27 5.75 -13.29
C LYS A 103 6.38 4.53 -14.20
N LEU A 104 5.98 4.66 -15.47
CA LEU A 104 6.06 3.58 -16.44
C LEU A 104 7.51 3.12 -16.69
N ALA A 105 8.46 4.05 -16.79
CA ALA A 105 9.87 3.73 -16.92
C ALA A 105 10.41 2.95 -15.70
N VAL A 106 10.01 3.34 -14.48
CA VAL A 106 10.34 2.61 -13.24
C VAL A 106 9.73 1.20 -13.24
N LEU A 107 8.47 1.05 -13.63
CA LEU A 107 7.81 -0.26 -13.72
C LEU A 107 8.54 -1.21 -14.69
N LYS A 108 8.95 -0.71 -15.86
CA LYS A 108 9.74 -1.48 -16.83
C LYS A 108 11.12 -1.87 -16.28
N GLN A 109 11.77 -0.98 -15.53
CA GLN A 109 13.02 -1.29 -14.84
C GLN A 109 12.84 -2.33 -13.72
N LEU A 110 11.73 -2.30 -12.97
CA LEU A 110 11.46 -3.34 -11.97
C LEU A 110 11.28 -4.72 -12.63
N LEU A 111 10.62 -4.79 -13.78
CA LEU A 111 10.45 -6.05 -14.52
C LEU A 111 11.77 -6.62 -15.06
N SER A 112 12.82 -5.81 -15.26
CA SER A 112 14.12 -6.33 -15.72
C SER A 112 14.87 -7.13 -14.65
N TYR A 113 14.42 -7.08 -13.38
CA TYR A 113 14.95 -7.91 -12.29
C TYR A 113 14.42 -9.36 -12.29
N SER A 114 13.76 -9.81 -13.36
CA SER A 114 13.19 -11.17 -13.49
C SER A 114 14.22 -12.29 -13.31
N LYS A 115 15.51 -12.02 -13.48
CA LYS A 115 16.61 -12.98 -13.30
C LYS A 115 17.49 -12.71 -12.07
N ASP A 116 17.21 -11.66 -11.29
CA ASP A 116 18.03 -11.31 -10.12
C ASP A 116 17.57 -12.03 -8.86
N THR A 117 18.21 -13.15 -8.57
CA THR A 117 17.91 -14.04 -7.44
C THR A 117 18.57 -13.58 -6.13
N SER A 118 19.23 -12.43 -6.11
CA SER A 118 19.89 -11.91 -4.91
C SER A 118 18.90 -11.75 -3.76
N LEU A 119 19.33 -12.02 -2.52
CA LEU A 119 18.49 -11.85 -1.35
C LEU A 119 18.17 -10.38 -1.10
N CYS A 120 16.90 -10.10 -0.81
CA CYS A 120 16.47 -8.80 -0.29
C CYS A 120 16.95 -8.65 1.17
N CYS A 121 17.46 -7.48 1.52
CA CYS A 121 17.93 -7.19 2.89
C CYS A 121 16.77 -7.06 3.89
N ALA A 122 15.58 -6.65 3.41
CA ALA A 122 14.36 -6.61 4.20
C ALA A 122 13.85 -8.02 4.54
N LYS A 123 13.29 -8.16 5.75
CA LYS A 123 12.59 -9.39 6.17
C LYS A 123 11.18 -9.43 5.62
N VAL A 124 10.62 -10.62 5.51
CA VAL A 124 9.16 -10.75 5.33
C VAL A 124 8.48 -10.16 6.56
N THR A 125 7.67 -9.13 6.33
CA THR A 125 6.83 -8.48 7.32
C THR A 125 5.48 -8.16 6.70
N SER A 126 4.47 -8.04 7.54
CA SER A 126 3.19 -7.51 7.12
C SER A 126 3.29 -5.99 6.97
N TYR A 127 2.76 -5.49 5.86
CA TYR A 127 2.59 -4.07 5.61
C TYR A 127 1.13 -3.61 5.79
N HIS A 128 0.25 -4.52 6.22
CA HIS A 128 -1.16 -4.25 6.50
C HIS A 128 -1.48 -4.55 7.96
N THR A 129 -1.99 -3.56 8.70
CA THR A 129 -2.26 -3.68 10.15
C THR A 129 -3.16 -4.86 10.50
N ARG A 130 -4.22 -5.13 9.71
CA ARG A 130 -5.12 -6.26 9.99
C ARG A 130 -4.49 -7.62 9.69
N SER A 131 -3.48 -7.65 8.82
CA SER A 131 -2.80 -8.88 8.42
C SER A 131 -1.63 -9.23 9.34
N ASN A 132 -1.19 -8.30 10.20
CA ASN A 132 -0.14 -8.55 11.19
C ASN A 132 -0.39 -9.78 12.07
N LYS A 133 -1.66 -10.06 12.39
CA LYS A 133 -2.06 -11.23 13.18
C LYS A 133 -1.67 -12.57 12.54
N PHE A 134 -1.42 -12.60 11.23
CA PHE A 134 -1.04 -13.78 10.47
C PHE A 134 0.48 -13.92 10.27
N SER A 135 1.30 -13.06 10.88
CA SER A 135 2.77 -13.08 10.66
C SER A 135 3.42 -14.41 11.07
N ASN A 136 2.82 -15.14 12.00
CA ASN A 136 3.28 -16.45 12.43
C ASN A 136 2.93 -17.57 11.43
N ASP A 137 1.90 -17.35 10.59
CA ASP A 137 1.41 -18.32 9.59
C ASP A 137 2.17 -18.23 8.25
N VAL A 138 3.09 -17.27 8.14
CA VAL A 138 3.96 -17.10 6.98
C VAL A 138 5.26 -17.87 7.24
N ALA A 139 5.52 -18.93 6.48
CA ALA A 139 6.69 -19.78 6.69
C ALA A 139 7.98 -19.06 6.25
N THR A 140 7.93 -18.41 5.10
CA THR A 140 9.04 -17.70 4.49
C THR A 140 9.40 -16.44 5.29
N LYS A 141 10.67 -16.30 5.69
CA LYS A 141 11.17 -15.16 6.47
C LYS A 141 12.05 -14.18 5.67
N ARG A 142 12.49 -14.59 4.48
CA ARG A 142 13.35 -13.82 3.55
C ARG A 142 12.83 -13.97 2.12
N TYR A 143 13.19 -13.08 1.21
CA TYR A 143 12.75 -13.14 -0.17
C TYR A 143 13.81 -12.54 -1.11
N THR A 144 13.70 -12.81 -2.40
CA THR A 144 14.65 -12.35 -3.42
C THR A 144 14.31 -10.95 -3.96
N LEU A 145 15.24 -10.34 -4.70
CA LEU A 145 14.99 -9.08 -5.41
C LEU A 145 13.92 -9.21 -6.49
N GLN A 146 13.77 -10.39 -7.11
CA GLN A 146 12.62 -10.70 -7.97
C GLN A 146 11.29 -10.42 -7.26
N VAL A 147 11.09 -11.02 -6.08
CA VAL A 147 9.86 -10.81 -5.29
C VAL A 147 9.74 -9.36 -4.82
N SER A 148 10.86 -8.73 -4.43
CA SER A 148 10.90 -7.31 -4.08
C SER A 148 10.42 -6.43 -5.25
N ALA A 149 10.86 -6.71 -6.47
CA ALA A 149 10.48 -5.94 -7.66
C ALA A 149 8.98 -6.02 -7.94
N LEU A 150 8.41 -7.23 -7.94
CA LEU A 150 6.97 -7.45 -8.12
C LEU A 150 6.15 -6.77 -7.02
N PHE A 151 6.63 -6.83 -5.78
CA PHE A 151 6.01 -6.15 -4.65
C PHE A 151 6.03 -4.63 -4.81
N ASN A 152 7.16 -4.07 -5.26
CA ASN A 152 7.28 -2.64 -5.57
C ASN A 152 6.29 -2.23 -6.66
N ILE A 153 6.12 -3.01 -7.73
CA ILE A 153 5.12 -2.72 -8.77
C ILE A 153 3.72 -2.53 -8.17
N ASN A 154 3.31 -3.42 -7.26
CA ASN A 154 2.01 -3.27 -6.58
C ASN A 154 1.91 -1.97 -5.79
N LEU A 155 3.00 -1.56 -5.13
CA LEU A 155 3.02 -0.33 -4.35
C LEU A 155 2.90 0.89 -5.26
N ILE A 156 3.63 0.93 -6.38
CA ILE A 156 3.54 2.04 -7.34
C ILE A 156 2.13 2.17 -7.92
N CYS A 157 1.52 1.04 -8.29
CA CYS A 157 0.25 1.04 -9.01
C CYS A 157 -0.98 1.11 -8.09
N PHE A 158 -0.88 0.67 -6.83
CA PHE A 158 -2.05 0.48 -5.95
C PHE A 158 -1.94 1.19 -4.58
N ALA A 159 -0.91 2.01 -4.36
CA ALA A 159 -0.61 2.64 -3.07
C ALA A 159 -1.76 3.44 -2.42
N GLN A 160 -2.70 3.96 -3.20
CA GLN A 160 -3.72 4.87 -2.68
C GLN A 160 -4.83 4.21 -1.87
N TYR A 161 -5.06 2.90 -2.03
CA TYR A 161 -6.20 2.25 -1.37
C TYR A 161 -6.08 0.74 -1.17
N SER A 162 -5.08 0.06 -1.75
CA SER A 162 -5.19 -1.39 -1.89
C SER A 162 -3.89 -2.18 -1.99
N SER A 163 -2.71 -1.56 -2.15
CA SER A 163 -1.47 -2.34 -2.30
C SER A 163 -1.25 -3.33 -1.16
N TYR A 164 -1.52 -2.92 0.09
CA TYR A 164 -1.36 -3.77 1.27
C TYR A 164 -2.56 -4.70 1.52
N HIS A 165 -3.73 -4.41 0.96
CA HIS A 165 -4.83 -5.39 0.96
C HIS A 165 -4.57 -6.50 -0.05
N TYR A 166 -4.09 -6.12 -1.23
CA TYR A 166 -3.78 -7.01 -2.33
C TYR A 166 -2.53 -7.86 -2.05
N ALA A 167 -1.48 -7.24 -1.52
CA ALA A 167 -0.22 -7.85 -1.18
C ALA A 167 0.20 -7.43 0.24
N PRO A 168 -0.39 -8.01 1.30
CA PRO A 168 -0.04 -7.64 2.67
C PRO A 168 1.37 -8.09 3.05
N PHE A 169 1.85 -9.17 2.45
CA PHE A 169 3.20 -9.72 2.64
C PHE A 169 3.91 -9.82 1.28
N PRO A 170 5.24 -9.64 1.22
CA PRO A 170 6.04 -9.93 0.04
C PRO A 170 6.26 -11.45 -0.09
N VAL A 171 5.18 -12.22 -0.09
CA VAL A 171 5.18 -13.68 -0.19
C VAL A 171 4.19 -14.12 -1.24
N LEU A 172 4.67 -14.88 -2.21
CA LEU A 172 3.88 -15.45 -3.29
C LEU A 172 3.51 -16.90 -2.95
N VAL A 173 2.29 -17.28 -3.31
CA VAL A 173 1.71 -18.60 -3.10
C VAL A 173 1.23 -19.13 -4.42
N ASP A 174 1.54 -20.39 -4.71
CA ASP A 174 0.86 -21.17 -5.75
C ASP A 174 -0.44 -21.74 -5.16
N THR A 175 -1.59 -21.31 -5.68
CA THR A 175 -2.91 -21.68 -5.14
C THR A 175 -3.28 -23.12 -5.42
N SER A 176 -2.66 -23.76 -6.42
CA SER A 176 -2.92 -25.16 -6.74
C SER A 176 -2.32 -26.11 -5.70
N THR A 177 -1.17 -25.73 -5.15
CA THR A 177 -0.43 -26.53 -4.16
C THR A 177 -0.49 -25.92 -2.75
N ASN A 178 -1.00 -24.69 -2.61
CA ASN A 178 -0.96 -23.88 -1.40
C ASN A 178 0.46 -23.74 -0.82
N THR A 179 1.48 -23.66 -1.68
CA THR A 179 2.89 -23.55 -1.27
C THR A 179 3.44 -22.16 -1.50
N GLU A 180 4.29 -21.68 -0.59
CA GLU A 180 5.02 -20.42 -0.77
C GLU A 180 6.17 -20.61 -1.77
N ILE A 181 6.29 -19.72 -2.74
CA ILE A 181 7.17 -19.90 -3.92
C ILE A 181 8.31 -18.87 -4.01
N ASN A 182 8.59 -18.15 -2.92
CA ASN A 182 9.57 -17.04 -2.88
C ASN A 182 11.01 -17.40 -3.30
N PHE A 183 11.33 -18.69 -3.41
CA PHE A 183 12.63 -19.21 -3.85
C PHE A 183 12.52 -20.20 -5.01
N ASP A 184 11.33 -20.40 -5.57
CA ASP A 184 11.11 -21.22 -6.76
C ASP A 184 11.27 -20.33 -8.00
N GLN A 185 12.47 -20.37 -8.60
CA GLN A 185 12.83 -19.49 -9.72
C GLN A 185 11.90 -19.68 -10.93
N THR A 186 11.54 -20.93 -11.23
CA THR A 186 10.66 -21.26 -12.36
C THR A 186 9.28 -20.64 -12.17
N ARG A 187 8.68 -20.83 -10.99
CA ARG A 187 7.36 -20.25 -10.71
C ARG A 187 7.40 -18.73 -10.62
N ILE A 188 8.46 -18.15 -10.03
CA ILE A 188 8.64 -16.69 -10.00
C ILE A 188 8.72 -16.11 -11.41
N GLU A 189 9.44 -16.77 -12.33
CA GLU A 189 9.51 -16.34 -13.73
C GLU A 189 8.13 -16.32 -14.40
N GLU A 190 7.27 -17.30 -14.12
CA GLU A 190 5.88 -17.26 -14.59
C GLU A 190 5.12 -16.07 -14.02
N VAL A 191 5.32 -15.72 -12.74
CA VAL A 191 4.72 -14.51 -12.15
C VAL A 191 5.21 -13.26 -12.87
N PHE A 192 6.49 -13.16 -13.20
CA PHE A 192 7.02 -12.05 -14.02
C PHE A 192 6.37 -11.97 -15.39
N ASN A 193 6.10 -13.10 -16.03
CA ASN A 193 5.38 -13.14 -17.31
C ASN A 193 3.95 -12.59 -17.17
N VAL A 194 3.24 -12.97 -16.11
CA VAL A 194 1.90 -12.42 -15.80
C VAL A 194 1.96 -10.90 -15.65
N TYR A 195 2.91 -10.38 -14.87
CA TYR A 195 3.09 -8.94 -14.67
C TYR A 195 3.50 -8.21 -15.95
N SER A 196 4.31 -8.84 -16.82
CA SER A 196 4.75 -8.24 -18.09
C SER A 196 3.61 -8.10 -19.09
N VAL A 197 2.78 -9.14 -19.22
CA VAL A 197 1.56 -9.10 -20.05
C VAL A 197 0.58 -8.07 -19.50
N TRP A 198 0.37 -8.07 -18.18
CA TRP A 198 -0.48 -7.09 -17.52
C TRP A 198 -0.02 -5.66 -17.77
N LEU A 199 1.27 -5.34 -17.58
CA LEU A 199 1.81 -4.00 -17.78
C LEU A 199 1.66 -3.55 -19.23
N SER A 200 1.88 -4.45 -20.18
CA SER A 200 1.72 -4.18 -21.61
C SER A 200 0.26 -3.84 -21.97
N ALA A 201 -0.71 -4.53 -21.38
CA ALA A 201 -2.13 -4.22 -21.56
C ALA A 201 -2.53 -2.90 -20.89
N ALA A 202 -2.00 -2.64 -19.69
CA ALA A 202 -2.22 -1.40 -18.96
C ALA A 202 -1.65 -0.19 -19.71
N GLU A 203 -0.44 -0.29 -20.27
CA GLU A 203 0.20 0.74 -21.09
C GLU A 203 -0.63 1.07 -22.34
N LYS A 204 -1.10 0.05 -23.07
CA LYS A 204 -1.95 0.23 -24.27
C LYS A 204 -3.26 0.97 -23.97
N SER A 205 -3.83 0.76 -22.78
CA SER A 205 -5.05 1.42 -22.35
C SER A 205 -4.81 2.78 -21.67
N ALA A 206 -3.55 3.25 -21.60
CA ALA A 206 -3.14 4.39 -20.79
C ALA A 206 -3.63 4.29 -19.34
N PHE A 207 -3.67 3.06 -18.81
CA PHE A 207 -4.11 2.71 -17.46
C PHE A 207 -5.53 3.19 -17.12
N LYS A 208 -6.43 3.25 -18.11
CA LYS A 208 -7.84 3.63 -17.95
C LYS A 208 -8.69 2.57 -17.25
N SER A 209 -8.25 1.31 -17.25
CA SER A 209 -8.89 0.20 -16.55
C SER A 209 -7.84 -0.65 -15.86
N PHE A 210 -7.98 -0.84 -14.55
CA PHE A 210 -7.05 -1.61 -13.73
C PHE A 210 -7.71 -2.86 -13.18
N THR A 211 -7.09 -4.00 -13.50
CA THR A 211 -7.26 -5.25 -12.75
C THR A 211 -5.97 -5.56 -11.99
N PHE A 212 -6.09 -6.38 -10.96
CA PHE A 212 -4.91 -6.93 -10.29
C PHE A 212 -4.19 -7.93 -11.19
N PRO A 213 -2.84 -7.89 -11.31
CA PRO A 213 -2.09 -8.76 -12.21
C PRO A 213 -2.40 -10.25 -12.01
N LEU A 214 -2.58 -10.65 -10.75
CA LEU A 214 -2.75 -12.04 -10.37
C LEU A 214 -4.21 -12.52 -10.24
N ASN A 215 -5.22 -11.67 -10.55
CA ASN A 215 -6.63 -11.99 -10.27
C ASN A 215 -7.13 -13.29 -10.94
N ASN A 216 -6.59 -13.60 -12.12
CA ASN A 216 -6.97 -14.79 -12.91
C ASN A 216 -5.79 -15.75 -13.08
N SER A 217 -4.85 -15.76 -12.14
CA SER A 217 -3.67 -16.61 -12.20
C SER A 217 -3.70 -17.67 -11.11
N ARG A 218 -2.88 -18.71 -11.25
CA ARG A 218 -2.63 -19.70 -10.19
C ARG A 218 -1.78 -19.16 -9.03
N PHE A 219 -1.35 -17.91 -9.10
CA PHE A 219 -0.47 -17.31 -8.12
C PHE A 219 -1.21 -16.23 -7.34
N GLN A 220 -0.91 -16.10 -6.06
CA GLN A 220 -1.44 -15.05 -5.21
C GLN A 220 -0.40 -14.54 -4.23
N TRP A 221 -0.59 -13.32 -3.75
CA TRP A 221 0.10 -12.82 -2.58
C TRP A 221 -0.52 -13.46 -1.33
N LYS A 222 0.33 -13.92 -0.41
CA LYS A 222 -0.11 -14.56 0.84
C LYS A 222 -1.03 -13.61 1.61
N PHE A 223 -2.24 -14.09 1.92
CA PHE A 223 -3.32 -13.31 2.57
C PHE A 223 -3.82 -12.09 1.78
N GLY A 224 -3.52 -12.01 0.49
CA GLY A 224 -4.04 -10.97 -0.40
C GLY A 224 -5.56 -11.06 -0.57
N ASP A 225 -6.21 -9.89 -0.63
CA ASP A 225 -7.63 -9.74 -0.94
C ASP A 225 -7.82 -9.43 -2.42
N TYR A 226 -8.55 -10.32 -3.10
CA TYR A 226 -8.83 -10.30 -4.54
C TYR A 226 -10.31 -9.98 -4.83
N SER A 227 -11.11 -9.69 -3.81
CA SER A 227 -12.56 -9.48 -3.95
C SER A 227 -12.97 -8.24 -4.76
N LYS A 228 -12.01 -7.38 -5.14
CA LYS A 228 -12.26 -6.16 -5.91
C LYS A 228 -11.82 -6.37 -7.36
N GLU A 229 -12.78 -6.33 -8.28
CA GLU A 229 -12.54 -6.53 -9.71
C GLU A 229 -11.92 -5.31 -10.41
N ILE A 230 -12.30 -4.09 -10.00
CA ILE A 230 -11.80 -2.82 -10.57
C ILE A 230 -11.48 -1.87 -9.42
N ILE A 231 -10.30 -1.25 -9.48
CA ILE A 231 -9.82 -0.41 -8.38
C ILE A 231 -9.80 1.08 -8.78
N PHE A 232 -9.39 1.42 -10.01
CA PHE A 232 -9.26 2.82 -10.45
C PHE A 232 -9.41 3.00 -11.97
N THR A 233 -9.71 4.22 -12.38
CA THR A 233 -9.81 4.68 -13.78
C THR A 233 -8.54 5.38 -14.31
N SER A 234 -7.50 5.51 -13.48
CA SER A 234 -6.17 6.05 -13.85
C SER A 234 -5.09 5.58 -12.88
N LEU A 235 -3.81 5.66 -13.27
CA LEU A 235 -2.69 5.48 -12.34
C LEU A 235 -2.84 6.49 -11.19
N PRO A 236 -2.83 6.05 -9.92
CA PRO A 236 -3.15 6.93 -8.82
C PRO A 236 -2.22 8.14 -8.80
N TYR A 237 -2.79 9.33 -8.99
CA TYR A 237 -2.24 10.57 -8.46
C TYR A 237 -2.53 10.56 -6.98
N ILE A 238 -1.49 10.40 -6.16
CA ILE A 238 -1.64 10.32 -4.71
C ILE A 238 -1.92 11.71 -4.17
N TRP A 239 -3.20 12.11 -4.20
CA TRP A 239 -3.67 13.35 -3.56
C TRP A 239 -3.53 13.23 -2.05
N GLY A 240 -3.04 14.31 -1.45
CA GLY A 240 -2.49 14.39 -0.10
C GLY A 240 -3.34 13.75 0.99
N TRP A 241 -2.61 13.14 1.94
CA TRP A 241 -2.88 12.91 3.38
C TRP A 241 -2.32 11.56 3.88
N THR A 242 -2.01 10.60 2.99
CA THR A 242 -1.34 9.33 3.37
C THR A 242 0.17 9.31 3.16
N SER A 243 0.78 10.45 2.79
CA SER A 243 2.23 10.58 2.50
C SER A 243 3.14 10.20 3.66
N SER A 244 2.64 10.11 4.89
CA SER A 244 3.53 10.06 6.04
C SER A 244 4.29 8.75 6.25
N ARG A 245 3.81 7.57 5.81
CA ARG A 245 4.49 6.25 6.05
C ARG A 245 4.02 5.11 5.13
N ILE A 246 4.03 5.26 3.80
CA ILE A 246 3.90 4.09 2.93
C ILE A 246 5.20 3.29 3.07
N GLY A 247 5.18 2.17 3.79
CA GLY A 247 6.33 1.25 3.87
C GLY A 247 6.90 1.01 5.26
N LYS A 248 6.46 1.71 6.32
CA LYS A 248 6.86 1.29 7.67
C LYS A 248 6.06 0.05 8.05
N PRO A 249 6.71 -1.08 8.39
CA PRO A 249 6.00 -2.24 8.92
C PRO A 249 5.14 -1.80 10.10
N ALA A 250 3.91 -2.30 10.17
CA ALA A 250 3.05 -2.05 11.30
C ALA A 250 3.72 -2.67 12.54
N LYS A 251 3.99 -1.84 13.55
CA LYS A 251 4.62 -2.24 14.81
C LYS A 251 3.78 -3.27 15.56
#